data_AF-A0A921JBK1-F1
#
_entry.id   AF-A0A921JBK1-F1
#
_cell.length_a   1.000
_cell.length_b   1.000
_cell.length_c   1.000
_cell.angle_alpha   90.00
_cell.angle_beta   90.00
_cell.angle_gamma   90.00
#
_symmetry.space_group_name_H-M   'P 1'
#
loop_
_entity.id
_entity.type
_entity.pdbx_description
1 polymer ?
#
loop_
_entity_poly.entity_id
_entity_poly.type
_entity_poly.pdbx_seq_one_letter_code
_entity_poly.pdbx_strand_id
1 'polypeptide(L)'
;MSQLLLQILSTSNMTLALKQVKRNKGRAGLDGITVDEIEQYIRANWQDINGQIIHRKYKPTPVLRAEIPKPDGSKRKLGIPTVMDRIIQQAIVQVLTPLCEPHF
;
A
#
# COMPACT_ATOMS: atom_id res chain seq x y z
N MET A 1 15.08 -2.04 -16.27
CA MET A 1 13.88 -2.08 -15.40
C MET A 1 13.44 -3.53 -15.27
N SER A 2 13.27 -4.08 -14.07
CA SER A 2 12.88 -5.50 -13.92
C SER A 2 11.44 -5.75 -14.40
N GLN A 3 11.19 -6.87 -15.07
CA GLN A 3 9.86 -7.24 -15.58
C GLN A 3 8.79 -7.29 -14.48
N LEU A 4 9.13 -7.77 -13.29
CA LEU A 4 8.22 -7.78 -12.12
C LEU A 4 7.78 -6.37 -11.70
N LEU A 5 8.70 -5.41 -11.69
CA LEU A 5 8.37 -4.03 -11.31
C LEU A 5 7.42 -3.36 -12.32
N LEU A 6 7.54 -3.70 -13.61
CA LEU A 6 6.59 -3.26 -14.64
C LEU A 6 5.19 -3.87 -14.43
N GLN A 7 5.12 -5.15 -14.04
CA GLN A 7 3.84 -5.79 -13.71
C GLN A 7 3.20 -5.16 -12.47
N ILE A 8 3.99 -4.93 -11.42
CA ILE A 8 3.55 -4.29 -10.17
C ILE A 8 2.95 -2.91 -10.45
N LEU A 9 3.64 -2.08 -11.24
CA LEU A 9 3.25 -0.71 -11.54
C LEU A 9 2.29 -0.57 -12.72
N SER A 10 1.86 -1.67 -13.33
CA SER A 10 0.89 -1.64 -14.43
C SER A 10 -0.43 -1.00 -13.96
N THR A 11 -1.04 -0.18 -14.83
CA THR A 11 -2.28 0.54 -14.51
C THR A 11 -3.40 -0.42 -14.06
N SER A 12 -3.50 -1.59 -14.68
CA SER A 12 -4.47 -2.63 -14.32
C SER A 12 -4.23 -3.14 -12.90
N ASN A 13 -2.99 -3.52 -12.56
CA ASN A 13 -2.63 -4.02 -11.23
C ASN A 13 -2.82 -2.93 -10.15
N MET A 14 -2.33 -1.71 -10.39
CA MET A 14 -2.50 -0.59 -9.47
C MET A 14 -3.98 -0.25 -9.22
N THR A 15 -4.84 -0.36 -10.24
CA THR A 15 -6.29 -0.17 -10.09
C THR A 15 -6.91 -1.26 -9.23
N LEU A 16 -6.50 -2.52 -9.40
CA LEU A 16 -6.94 -3.63 -8.56
C LEU A 16 -6.48 -3.44 -7.11
N ALA A 17 -5.24 -3.02 -6.89
CA ALA A 17 -4.70 -2.69 -5.58
C ALA A 17 -5.48 -1.57 -4.89
N LEU A 18 -5.79 -0.48 -5.60
CA LEU A 18 -6.63 0.61 -5.10
C LEU A 18 -8.00 0.08 -4.67
N LYS A 19 -8.70 -0.68 -5.53
CA LYS A 19 -10.01 -1.26 -5.21
C LYS A 19 -9.96 -2.14 -3.97
N GLN A 20 -8.94 -2.98 -3.85
CA GLN A 20 -8.77 -3.87 -2.71
C GLN A 20 -8.53 -3.07 -1.41
N VAL A 21 -7.69 -2.04 -1.45
CA VAL A 21 -7.43 -1.17 -0.28
C VAL A 21 -8.69 -0.41 0.12
N LYS A 22 -9.47 0.11 -0.85
CA LYS A 22 -10.77 0.74 -0.56
C LYS A 22 -11.73 -0.24 0.10
N ARG A 23 -11.80 -1.49 -0.38
CA ARG A 23 -12.63 -2.54 0.20
C ARG A 23 -12.23 -2.89 1.65
N ASN A 24 -10.92 -2.94 1.91
CA ASN A 24 -10.38 -3.24 3.24
C ASN A 24 -10.63 -2.10 4.25
N LYS A 25 -10.99 -0.90 3.78
CA LYS A 25 -11.15 0.30 4.60
C LYS A 25 -9.88 0.56 5.42
N GLY A 26 -10.03 1.02 6.66
CA GLY A 26 -8.94 1.26 7.58
C GLY A 26 -8.62 2.75 7.74
N ARG A 27 -7.85 3.04 8.79
CA ARG A 27 -7.50 4.42 9.17
C ARG A 27 -6.45 5.01 8.23
N ALA A 28 -6.41 6.33 8.19
CA ALA A 28 -5.31 7.09 7.60
C ALA A 28 -3.98 6.76 8.30
N GLY A 29 -2.88 6.94 7.56
CA GLY A 29 -1.52 6.82 8.10
C GLY A 29 -1.06 8.11 8.78
N LEU A 30 0.26 8.29 8.87
CA LEU A 30 0.86 9.51 9.44
C LEU A 30 0.55 10.78 8.64
N ASP A 31 0.26 10.65 7.34
CA ASP A 31 -0.07 11.74 6.43
C ASP A 31 -1.52 12.23 6.56
N GLY A 32 -2.36 11.53 7.32
CA GLY A 32 -3.75 11.90 7.54
C GLY A 32 -4.69 11.66 6.34
N ILE A 33 -4.16 11.28 5.18
CA ILE A 33 -4.96 11.04 3.97
C ILE A 33 -5.82 9.80 4.16
N THR A 34 -7.12 9.96 3.97
CA THR A 34 -8.09 8.88 4.11
C THR A 34 -8.28 8.09 2.81
N VAL A 35 -8.99 6.96 2.92
CA VAL A 35 -9.35 6.12 1.77
C VAL A 35 -10.29 6.86 0.81
N ASP A 36 -11.04 7.84 1.29
CA ASP A 36 -11.98 8.63 0.48
C ASP A 36 -11.25 9.74 -0.31
N GLU A 37 -10.17 10.28 0.26
CA GLU A 37 -9.34 11.34 -0.35
C GLU A 37 -8.26 10.81 -1.31
N ILE A 38 -7.95 9.50 -1.24
CA ILE A 38 -6.78 8.92 -1.91
C ILE A 38 -6.79 9.09 -3.43
N GLU A 39 -7.96 9.08 -4.07
CA GLU A 39 -8.04 9.24 -5.52
C GLU A 39 -7.56 10.61 -5.98
N GLN A 40 -7.89 11.66 -5.21
CA GLN A 40 -7.40 13.01 -5.49
C GLN A 40 -5.89 13.10 -5.27
N TYR A 41 -5.39 12.49 -4.20
CA TYR A 41 -3.95 12.43 -3.93
C TYR A 41 -3.19 11.70 -5.04
N ILE A 42 -3.71 10.57 -5.53
CA ILE A 42 -3.11 9.83 -6.66
C ILE A 42 -3.09 10.70 -7.91
N ARG A 43 -4.19 11.37 -8.27
CA ARG A 43 -4.24 12.24 -9.46
C ARG A 43 -3.19 13.35 -9.42
N ALA A 44 -2.94 13.91 -8.24
CA ALA A 44 -1.96 14.98 -8.07
C ALA A 44 -0.50 14.47 -8.03
N ASN A 45 -0.24 13.29 -7.46
CA ASN A 45 1.12 12.87 -7.09
C ASN A 45 1.64 11.63 -7.83
N TRP A 46 0.80 10.90 -8.59
CA TRP A 46 1.16 9.59 -9.15
C TRP A 46 2.37 9.64 -10.07
N GLN A 47 2.49 10.67 -10.92
CA GLN A 47 3.60 10.79 -11.85
C GLN A 47 4.95 10.86 -11.11
N ASP A 48 5.00 11.66 -10.05
CA ASP A 48 6.21 11.79 -9.22
C ASP A 48 6.47 10.50 -8.44
N ILE A 49 5.47 9.94 -7.77
CA ILE A 49 5.60 8.69 -7.01
C ILE A 49 6.10 7.55 -7.91
N ASN A 50 5.48 7.36 -9.07
CA ASN A 50 5.89 6.34 -10.04
C ASN A 50 7.33 6.58 -10.52
N GLY A 51 7.69 7.82 -10.84
CA GLY A 51 9.06 8.21 -11.18
C GLY A 51 10.04 7.85 -10.06
N GLN A 52 9.72 8.15 -8.81
CA GLN A 52 10.54 7.80 -7.67
C GLN A 52 10.70 6.29 -7.51
N ILE A 53 9.64 5.49 -7.70
CA ILE A 53 9.74 4.02 -7.59
C ILE A 53 10.63 3.46 -8.71
N ILE A 54 10.42 3.90 -9.95
CA ILE A 54 11.21 3.47 -11.12
C ILE A 54 12.71 3.74 -10.91
N HIS A 55 13.05 4.90 -10.35
CA HIS A 55 14.43 5.30 -10.08
C HIS A 55 14.96 4.84 -8.72
N ARG A 56 14.20 3.99 -7.98
CA ARG A 56 14.56 3.49 -6.64
C ARG A 56 14.81 4.59 -5.60
N LYS A 57 14.11 5.72 -5.74
CA LYS A 57 14.16 6.87 -4.84
C LYS A 57 12.95 6.95 -3.90
N TYR A 58 11.89 6.19 -4.17
CA TYR A 58 10.69 6.17 -3.34
C TYR A 58 11.03 5.70 -1.92
N LYS A 59 10.70 6.53 -0.94
CA LYS A 59 10.83 6.21 0.49
C LYS A 59 9.43 6.07 1.08
N PRO A 60 8.99 4.85 1.44
CA PRO A 60 7.72 4.66 2.12
C PRO A 60 7.66 5.48 3.41
N THR A 61 6.47 5.93 3.76
CA THR A 61 6.26 6.71 4.98
C THR A 61 6.37 5.79 6.20
N PRO A 62 6.95 6.23 7.33
CA PRO A 62 6.88 5.48 8.57
C PRO A 62 5.44 5.13 8.95
N VAL A 63 5.24 3.97 9.57
CA VAL A 63 3.90 3.53 9.96
C VAL A 63 3.41 4.29 11.19
N LEU A 64 2.13 4.68 11.19
CA LEU A 64 1.46 5.22 12.37
C LEU A 64 1.31 4.11 13.42
N ARG A 65 1.77 4.37 14.66
CA ARG A 65 1.61 3.43 15.77
C ARG A 65 0.23 3.55 16.39
N ALA A 66 -0.45 2.42 16.52
CA ALA A 66 -1.72 2.32 17.24
C ALA A 66 -1.70 1.10 18.16
N GLU A 67 -2.52 1.12 19.20
CA GLU A 67 -2.71 -0.02 20.10
C GLU A 67 -4.19 -0.41 20.08
N ILE A 68 -4.47 -1.71 19.96
CA ILE A 68 -5.83 -2.25 20.16
C ILE A 68 -5.82 -3.27 21.30
N PRO A 69 -6.87 -3.32 22.13
CA PRO A 69 -6.97 -4.30 23.20
C PRO A 69 -7.11 -5.72 22.62
N LYS A 70 -6.49 -6.70 23.27
CA LYS A 70 -6.77 -8.12 23.07
C LYS A 70 -7.77 -8.63 24.10
N PRO A 71 -8.40 -9.80 23.87
CA PRO A 71 -9.29 -10.42 24.87
C PRO A 71 -8.62 -10.74 26.21
N ASP A 72 -7.31 -10.98 26.21
CA ASP A 72 -6.51 -11.32 27.40
C ASP A 72 -6.09 -10.09 28.25
N GLY A 73 -6.53 -8.89 27.87
CA GLY A 73 -6.17 -7.63 28.53
C GLY A 73 -4.83 -7.03 28.10
N SER A 74 -4.02 -7.76 27.32
CA SER A 74 -2.80 -7.21 26.71
C SER A 74 -3.13 -6.32 25.51
N LYS A 75 -2.17 -5.49 25.08
CA LYS A 75 -2.33 -4.62 23.90
C LYS A 75 -1.60 -5.19 22.68
N ARG A 76 -2.27 -5.20 21.53
CA ARG A 76 -1.64 -5.46 20.22
C ARG A 76 -1.17 -4.14 19.63
N LYS A 77 0.14 -4.03 19.42
CA LYS A 77 0.75 -2.91 18.68
C LYS A 77 0.52 -3.11 17.19
N LEU A 78 -0.02 -2.08 16.54
CA LEU A 78 -0.22 -2.03 15.10
C LEU A 78 0.71 -0.98 14.49
N GLY A 79 1.14 -1.24 13.26
CA GLY A 79 1.71 -0.25 12.36
C GLY A 79 0.74 -0.02 11.21
N ILE A 80 0.24 1.20 11.06
CA ILE A 80 -0.71 1.58 10.02
C ILE A 80 0.05 2.39 8.96
N PRO A 81 0.36 1.83 7.77
CA PRO A 81 0.95 2.59 6.68
C PRO A 81 -0.03 3.63 6.12
N THR A 82 0.48 4.60 5.38
CA THR A 82 -0.34 5.53 4.58
C THR A 82 -1.20 4.74 3.57
N VAL A 83 -2.30 5.34 3.12
CA VAL A 83 -3.16 4.65 2.13
C VAL A 83 -2.38 4.39 0.84
N MET A 84 -1.52 5.32 0.42
CA MET A 84 -0.68 5.14 -0.77
C MET A 84 0.31 3.99 -0.60
N ASP A 85 0.98 3.90 0.55
CA ASP A 85 1.90 2.78 0.83
C ASP A 85 1.16 1.44 0.86
N ARG A 86 -0.06 1.39 1.40
CA ARG A 86 -0.89 0.18 1.36
C ARG A 86 -1.25 -0.23 -0.06
N ILE A 87 -1.52 0.72 -0.96
CA ILE A 87 -1.80 0.44 -2.37
C ILE A 87 -0.56 -0.15 -3.05
N ILE A 88 0.61 0.44 -2.84
CA ILE A 88 1.87 -0.06 -3.41
C ILE A 88 2.19 -1.46 -2.87
N GLN A 89 2.05 -1.68 -1.56
CA GLN A 89 2.23 -3.00 -0.94
C GLN A 89 1.23 -4.02 -1.49
N GLN A 90 -0.03 -3.65 -1.65
CA GLN A 90 -1.06 -4.54 -2.22
C GLN A 90 -0.77 -4.90 -3.68
N ALA A 91 -0.24 -3.95 -4.47
CA ALA A 91 0.18 -4.20 -5.85
C ALA A 91 1.37 -5.18 -5.92
N ILE A 92 2.30 -5.09 -4.96
CA ILE A 92 3.40 -6.05 -4.82
C ILE A 92 2.84 -7.44 -4.48
N VAL A 93 1.96 -7.54 -3.49
CA VAL A 93 1.33 -8.80 -3.07
C VAL A 93 0.60 -9.48 -4.24
N GLN A 94 -0.17 -8.73 -5.03
CA GLN A 94 -0.90 -9.26 -6.19
C GLN A 94 0.00 -9.97 -7.22
N VAL A 95 1.22 -9.47 -7.40
CA VAL A 95 2.19 -10.06 -8.34
C VAL A 95 2.99 -11.18 -7.70
N LEU A 96 3.40 -11.04 -6.44
CA LEU A 96 4.26 -12.02 -5.78
C LEU A 96 3.51 -13.24 -5.25
N THR A 97 2.28 -13.09 -4.74
CA THR A 97 1.51 -14.20 -4.17
C THR A 97 1.39 -15.38 -5.14
N PRO A 98 0.96 -15.23 -6.41
CA PRO A 98 0.87 -16.37 -7.33
C PRO A 98 2.19 -17.10 -7.60
N LEU A 99 3.33 -16.41 -7.41
CA LEU A 99 4.67 -17.00 -7.56
C LEU A 99 5.10 -17.75 -6.29
N CYS A 100 4.68 -17.27 -5.13
CA CYS A 100 5.03 -17.83 -3.83
C CYS A 100 4.13 -19.01 -3.42
N GLU A 101 2.81 -18.91 -3.63
CA GLU A 101 1.81 -19.90 -3.19
C GLU A 101 2.14 -21.35 -3.58
N PRO A 102 2.67 -21.67 -4.77
CA PRO A 102 3.01 -23.06 -5.12
C PRO A 102 4.13 -23.68 -4.27
N HIS A 103 4.85 -22.87 -3.48
CA HIS A 103 5.99 -23.28 -2.66
C HIS A 103 5.67 -23.33 -1.16
N PHE A 104 4.41 -23.08 -0.76
CA PHE A 104 3.90 -23.13 0.61
C PHE A 104 2.75 -24.13 0.74
#